data_AF-I4Z1K7-F1
#
_entry.id   AF-I4Z1K7-F1
#
_cell.length_a   1.000
_cell.length_b   1.000
_cell.length_c   1.000
_cell.angle_alpha   90.00
_cell.angle_beta   90.00
_cell.angle_gamma   90.00
#
_symmetry.space_group_name_H-M   'P 1'
#
loop_
_entity.id
_entity.type
_entity.pdbx_description
1 polymer ?
#
loop_
_entity_poly.entity_id
_entity_poly.type
_entity_poly.pdbx_seq_one_letter_code
_entity_poly.pdbx_strand_id
1 'polypeptide(L)' 'MQDNTNTTEVVRDPAVLAAELADAHVANTAEILNEQLTEVASEVLARLPLDRAVEVLNQPELESSAELIAILP' A
#
# COMPACT_ATOMS: atom_id res chain seq x y z
N MET A 1 5.67 -8.32 -36.11
CA MET A 1 5.06 -9.10 -35.01
C MET A 1 6.03 -9.09 -33.85
N GLN A 2 5.91 -8.12 -32.94
CA GLN A 2 6.24 -8.24 -31.52
C GLN A 2 5.35 -7.21 -30.80
N ASP A 3 4.16 -7.67 -30.45
CA ASP A 3 3.23 -7.01 -29.55
C ASP A 3 3.68 -7.33 -28.12
N ASN A 4 4.33 -6.38 -27.47
CA ASN A 4 4.70 -6.49 -26.06
C ASN A 4 4.26 -5.20 -25.38
N THR A 5 2.96 -5.07 -25.12
CA THR A 5 2.37 -4.05 -24.24
C THR A 5 2.89 -4.28 -22.82
N ASN A 6 4.11 -3.82 -22.55
CA ASN A 6 4.61 -3.70 -21.19
C ASN A 6 3.91 -2.47 -20.59
N THR A 7 2.67 -2.67 -20.15
CA THR A 7 2.01 -1.76 -19.21
C THR A 7 2.98 -1.62 -18.05
N THR A 8 3.71 -0.50 -18.01
CA THR A 8 4.48 -0.08 -16.85
C THR A 8 3.49 0.17 -15.72
N GLU A 9 3.03 -0.89 -15.06
CA GLU A 9 2.64 -0.81 -13.66
C GLU A 9 3.89 -0.31 -12.95
N VAL A 10 3.90 0.97 -12.58
CA VAL A 10 4.95 1.55 -11.77
C VAL A 10 4.81 0.95 -10.39
N VAL A 11 5.35 -0.25 -10.19
CA VAL A 11 5.50 -0.88 -8.88
C VAL A 11 6.44 0.03 -8.09
N ARG A 12 5.87 0.91 -7.26
CA ARG A 12 6.65 1.76 -6.39
C ARG A 12 7.34 0.89 -5.35
N ASP A 13 8.59 1.20 -5.06
CA ASP A 13 9.34 0.52 -4.04
C ASP A 13 8.63 0.66 -2.69
N PRO A 14 8.24 -0.44 -2.01
CA PRO A 14 7.48 -0.38 -0.76
C PRO A 14 8.20 0.41 0.34
N ALA A 15 9.54 0.40 0.37
CA ALA A 15 10.29 1.11 1.39
C ALA A 15 10.30 2.62 1.15
N VAL A 16 10.41 3.05 -0.12
CA VAL A 16 10.28 4.46 -0.49
C VAL A 16 8.88 4.96 -0.18
N LEU A 17 7.86 4.19 -0.56
CA LEU A 17 6.47 4.56 -0.33
C LEU A 17 6.13 4.60 1.17
N ALA A 18 6.62 3.64 1.97
CA ALA A 18 6.45 3.68 3.43
C ALA A 18 7.10 4.91 4.07
N ALA A 19 8.27 5.34 3.58
CA ALA A 19 8.94 6.54 4.07
C ALA A 19 8.15 7.82 3.73
N GLU A 20 7.57 7.91 2.53
CA GLU A 20 6.70 9.02 2.14
C GLU A 20 5.40 9.05 2.96
N LEU A 21 4.86 7.87 3.26
CA LEU A 21 3.59 7.70 3.97
C LEU A 21 3.70 7.79 5.49
N ALA A 22 4.90 7.69 6.05
CA ALA A 22 5.13 7.74 7.50
C ALA A 22 4.63 9.05 8.13
N ASP A 23 4.80 10.18 7.42
CA ASP A 23 4.34 11.50 7.84
C ASP A 23 3.06 11.95 7.09
N ALA A 24 2.54 11.14 6.18
CA ALA A 24 1.34 11.46 5.43
C ALA A 24 0.07 11.34 6.27
N HIS A 25 -1.00 11.96 5.78
CA HIS A 25 -2.31 11.84 6.40
C HIS A 25 -2.88 10.42 6.19
N VAL A 26 -3.45 9.82 7.24
CA VAL A 26 -3.90 8.42 7.25
C VAL A 26 -4.89 8.12 6.11
N ALA A 27 -5.84 9.02 5.84
CA ALA A 27 -6.77 8.91 4.73
C ALA A 27 -6.08 8.87 3.36
N ASN A 28 -5.07 9.72 3.15
CA ASN A 28 -4.28 9.73 1.91
C ASN A 28 -3.42 8.45 1.79
N THR A 29 -2.94 7.93 2.92
CA THR A 29 -2.25 6.63 2.95
C THR A 29 -3.18 5.51 2.49
N ALA A 30 -4.42 5.46 2.96
CA ALA A 30 -5.39 4.45 2.52
C ALA A 30 -5.68 4.53 1.01
N GLU A 31 -5.89 5.74 0.47
CA GLU A 31 -6.05 5.95 -0.98
C GLU A 31 -4.84 5.43 -1.77
N ILE A 32 -3.63 5.81 -1.36
CA ILE A 32 -2.39 5.37 -2.01
C ILE A 32 -2.24 3.85 -1.99
N LEU A 33 -2.58 3.20 -0.87
CA LEU A 33 -2.51 1.74 -0.75
C LEU A 33 -3.52 1.03 -1.66
N ASN A 34 -4.74 1.58 -1.82
CA ASN A 34 -5.73 1.03 -2.76
C ASN A 34 -5.27 1.13 -4.23
N GLU A 35 -4.43 2.12 -4.57
CA GLU A 35 -3.82 2.24 -5.90
C GLU A 35 -2.66 1.27 -6.13
N GLN A 36 -2.17 0.59 -5.09
CA GLN A 36 -1.10 -0.40 -5.22
C GLN A 36 -1.65 -1.82 -5.27
N LEU A 37 -0.82 -2.75 -5.75
CA LEU A 37 -1.10 -4.18 -5.61
C LEU A 37 -1.11 -4.58 -4.14
N THR A 38 -1.99 -5.52 -3.76
CA THR A 38 -2.14 -5.99 -2.38
C THR A 38 -0.80 -6.40 -1.76
N GLU A 39 0.06 -7.09 -2.52
CA GLU A 39 1.41 -7.48 -2.08
C GLU A 39 2.26 -6.27 -1.70
N VAL A 40 2.32 -5.24 -2.57
CA VAL A 40 3.06 -4.00 -2.33
C VAL A 40 2.49 -3.24 -1.14
N ALA A 41 1.17 -3.10 -1.07
CA ALA A 41 0.48 -2.40 0.01
C ALA A 41 0.70 -3.08 1.37
N SER A 42 0.70 -4.42 1.41
CA SER A 42 0.98 -5.18 2.64
C SER A 42 2.42 -4.97 3.11
N GLU A 43 3.37 -4.92 2.16
CA GLU A 43 4.78 -4.64 2.42
C GLU A 43 5.01 -3.21 2.93
N VAL A 44 4.27 -2.24 2.40
CA VAL A 44 4.29 -0.84 2.89
C VAL A 44 3.74 -0.78 4.30
N LEU A 45 2.57 -1.39 4.55
CA LEU A 45 1.94 -1.46 5.87
C LEU A 45 2.86 -2.08 6.92
N ALA A 46 3.56 -3.17 6.58
CA ALA A 46 4.51 -3.84 7.47
C ALA A 46 5.74 -2.98 7.84
N ARG A 47 6.04 -1.95 7.04
CA ARG A 47 7.15 -1.01 7.27
C ARG A 47 6.72 0.25 8.02
N LEU A 48 5.43 0.53 8.11
CA LEU A 48 4.93 1.65 8.91
C LEU A 48 5.02 1.33 10.41
N PRO A 49 5.14 2.37 11.29
CA PRO A 49 4.98 2.17 12.72
C PRO A 49 3.64 1.49 13.03
N LEU A 50 3.61 0.55 13.97
CA LEU A 50 2.41 -0.26 14.27
C LEU A 50 1.17 0.61 14.52
N ASP A 51 1.31 1.68 15.32
CA ASP A 51 0.20 2.59 15.62
C ASP A 51 -0.38 3.20 14.33
N ARG A 52 0.48 3.60 13.39
CA ARG A 52 0.07 4.11 12.08
C ARG A 52 -0.56 3.03 11.20
N ALA A 53 0.03 1.84 11.14
CA ALA A 53 -0.54 0.75 10.36
C ALA A 53 -1.97 0.41 10.84
N VAL A 54 -2.19 0.39 12.15
CA VAL A 54 -3.52 0.19 12.74
C VAL A 54 -4.47 1.36 12.38
N GLU A 55 -4.03 2.61 12.47
CA GLU A 55 -4.85 3.77 12.06
C GLU A 55 -5.29 3.67 10.59
N VAL A 56 -4.37 3.27 9.70
CA VAL A 56 -4.63 3.08 8.26
C VAL A 56 -5.61 1.94 8.02
N LEU A 57 -5.42 0.80 8.69
CA LEU A 57 -6.31 -0.36 8.59
C LEU A 57 -7.74 -0.07 9.11
N ASN A 58 -7.90 0.94 9.98
CA ASN A 58 -9.20 1.39 10.46
C ASN A 58 -9.88 2.43 9.55
N GLN A 59 -9.23 2.89 8.47
CA GLN A 59 -9.86 3.85 7.56
C GLN A 59 -10.96 3.16 6.74
N PRO A 60 -12.19 3.72 6.69
CA PRO A 60 -13.27 3.18 5.88
C PRO A 60 -12.99 3.26 4.38
N GLU A 61 -12.08 4.13 3.95
CA GLU A 61 -11.65 4.27 2.56
C GLU A 61 -10.75 3.13 2.10
N LEU A 62 -10.16 2.34 3.02
CA LEU A 62 -9.29 1.21 2.65
C LEU A 62 -10.13 -0.02 2.25
N GLU A 63 -10.20 -0.29 0.94
CA GLU A 63 -11.10 -1.31 0.38
C GLU A 63 -10.62 -2.73 0.69
N SER A 64 -9.31 -2.97 0.61
CA SER A 64 -8.69 -4.30 0.77
C SER A 64 -8.08 -4.55 2.15
N SER A 65 -8.56 -3.90 3.20
CA SER A 65 -8.02 -4.03 4.57
C SER A 65 -7.91 -5.49 5.05
N ALA A 66 -8.94 -6.30 4.83
CA ALA A 66 -8.96 -7.71 5.23
C ALA A 66 -7.95 -8.57 4.43
N GLU A 67 -7.80 -8.31 3.14
CA GLU A 67 -6.86 -9.01 2.25
C GLU A 67 -5.43 -8.67 2.61
N LEU A 68 -5.15 -7.40 2.89
CA LEU A 68 -3.84 -6.93 3.33
C LEU A 68 -3.43 -7.62 4.62
N ILE A 69 -4.31 -7.65 5.63
CA ILE A 69 -4.05 -8.34 6.90
C ILE A 69 -3.77 -9.83 6.69
N ALA A 70 -4.47 -10.49 5.76
CA ALA A 70 -4.30 -11.91 5.50
C ALA A 70 -2.93 -12.28 4.91
N ILE A 71 -2.25 -11.33 4.26
CA ILE A 71 -0.97 -11.57 3.59
C ILE A 71 0.20 -10.82 4.23
N LEU A 72 -0.02 -10.12 5.36
CA LEU A 72 1.06 -9.48 6.09
C LEU A 72 2.17 -10.50 6.42
N PRO A 73 3.46 -10.11 6.28
CA PRO A 73 4.60 -10.99 6.54
C PRO A 73 4.76 -11.35 8.02
#